data_AF-A0A7J0CI87-F1
#
_entry.id   AF-A0A7J0CI87-F1
#
_cell.length_a   1.000
_cell.length_b   1.000
_cell.length_c   1.000
_cell.angle_alpha   90.00
_cell.angle_beta   90.00
_cell.angle_gamma   90.00
#
_symmetry.space_group_name_H-M   'P 1'
#
loop_
_entity.id
_entity.type
_entity.pdbx_description
1 polymer ?
#
loop_
_entity_poly.entity_id
_entity_poly.type
_entity_poly.pdbx_seq_one_letter_code
_entity_poly.pdbx_strand_id
1 'polypeptide(L)'
;MNEQSQRPIPPTAHGHQLVLKALQKQPNALRTLHSPDSAENELAELVVRAARNLDSLQSELVDRCTWAADDLTRVAAGTAAANPLGILQTSGTQIDILAARRADAITHLKSALAAYQRATTPHSQRAVSVPPSPSRTPRQTR
;
A
#
# COMPACT_ATOMS: atom_id res chain seq x y z
N MET A 1 10.84 -32.09 -4.33
CA MET A 1 11.24 -31.29 -3.16
C MET A 1 11.13 -29.82 -3.56
N ASN A 2 10.13 -29.10 -3.07
CA ASN A 2 10.05 -27.64 -3.14
C ASN A 2 8.96 -27.17 -2.16
N GLU A 3 9.27 -27.29 -0.87
CA GLU A 3 8.53 -26.56 0.16
C GLU A 3 9.04 -25.12 0.15
N GLN A 4 8.48 -24.29 -0.74
CA GLN A 4 8.56 -22.85 -0.56
C GLN A 4 7.80 -22.53 0.73
N SER A 5 8.56 -22.45 1.82
CA SER A 5 8.07 -22.14 3.16
C SER A 5 7.25 -20.84 3.12
N GLN A 6 5.93 -20.98 3.05
CA GLN A 6 5.00 -19.90 3.36
C GLN A 6 5.17 -19.59 4.84
N ARG A 7 6.11 -18.69 5.17
CA ARG A 7 6.17 -18.15 6.53
C ARG A 7 4.80 -17.52 6.82
N PRO A 8 4.19 -17.83 7.98
CA PRO A 8 2.95 -17.19 8.37
C PRO A 8 3.16 -15.68 8.39
N ILE A 9 2.28 -14.96 7.70
CA ILE A 9 2.29 -13.51 7.64
C ILE A 9 1.98 -13.02 9.06
N PRO A 10 2.83 -12.20 9.70
CA PRO A 10 2.55 -11.70 11.04
C PRO A 10 1.23 -10.92 11.05
N PRO A 11 0.50 -10.89 12.17
CA PRO A 11 -0.81 -10.23 12.27
C PRO A 11 -0.77 -8.73 11.90
N THR A 12 0.41 -8.11 11.96
CA THR A 12 0.67 -6.70 11.60
C THR A 12 0.96 -6.46 10.12
N ALA A 13 1.15 -7.49 9.29
CA ALA A 13 1.50 -7.33 7.88
C ALA A 13 0.27 -7.11 6.97
N HIS A 14 -0.48 -6.06 7.29
CA HIS A 14 -1.72 -5.67 6.63
C HIS A 14 -1.53 -5.30 5.14
N GLY A 15 -0.43 -4.64 4.79
CA GLY A 15 -0.07 -4.32 3.41
C GLY A 15 0.21 -5.56 2.58
N HIS A 16 0.97 -6.53 3.09
CA HIS A 16 1.17 -7.80 2.40
C HIS A 16 -0.15 -8.55 2.18
N GLN A 17 -1.04 -8.57 3.19
CA GLN A 17 -2.37 -9.16 3.07
C GLN A 17 -3.22 -8.48 1.98
N LEU A 18 -3.18 -7.15 1.88
CA LEU A 18 -3.91 -6.42 0.84
C LEU A 18 -3.41 -6.78 -0.57
N VAL A 19 -2.09 -6.88 -0.76
CA VAL A 19 -1.51 -7.32 -2.04
C VAL A 19 -1.91 -8.75 -2.36
N LEU A 20 -1.79 -9.67 -1.39
CA LEU A 20 -2.19 -11.07 -1.57
C LEU A 20 -3.67 -11.18 -1.95
N LYS A 21 -4.55 -10.41 -1.31
CA LYS A 21 -5.98 -10.38 -1.63
C LYS A 21 -6.25 -9.84 -3.03
N ALA A 22 -5.51 -8.81 -3.46
CA ALA A 22 -5.74 -8.14 -4.75
C ALA A 22 -5.15 -8.89 -5.95
N LEU A 23 -3.99 -9.53 -5.78
CA LEU A 23 -3.22 -10.14 -6.88
C LEU A 23 -3.11 -11.65 -6.77
N GLN A 24 -3.56 -12.26 -5.66
CA GLN A 24 -3.37 -13.69 -5.35
C GLN A 24 -1.90 -14.14 -5.40
N LYS A 25 -0.98 -13.18 -5.21
CA LYS A 25 0.46 -13.37 -5.28
C LYS A 25 1.12 -12.66 -4.11
N GLN A 26 2.20 -13.24 -3.62
CA GLN A 26 3.04 -12.61 -2.60
C GLN A 26 3.73 -11.37 -3.18
N PRO A 27 3.87 -10.26 -2.42
CA PRO A 27 4.52 -9.03 -2.92
C PRO A 27 5.91 -9.29 -3.51
N ASN A 28 6.74 -10.06 -2.80
CA ASN A 28 8.10 -10.34 -3.26
C ASN A 28 8.14 -11.16 -4.56
N ALA A 29 7.10 -11.94 -4.86
CA ALA A 29 7.02 -12.70 -6.10
C ALA A 29 6.77 -11.79 -7.30
N LEU A 30 6.14 -10.62 -7.12
CA LEU A 30 5.83 -9.68 -8.21
C LEU A 30 7.10 -9.20 -8.95
N ARG A 31 8.22 -9.08 -8.24
CA ARG A 31 9.52 -8.66 -8.78
C ARG A 31 10.16 -9.69 -9.71
N THR A 32 9.71 -10.94 -9.65
CA THR A 32 10.25 -12.04 -10.47
C THR A 32 9.45 -12.26 -11.76
N LEU A 33 8.34 -11.53 -11.92
CA LEU A 33 7.42 -11.72 -13.05
C LEU A 33 7.78 -10.88 -14.28
N HIS A 34 8.60 -9.85 -14.09
CA HIS A 34 8.85 -8.82 -15.09
C HIS A 34 10.35 -8.61 -15.29
N SER A 35 10.73 -8.22 -16.50
CA SER A 35 12.12 -7.85 -16.79
C SER A 35 12.52 -6.65 -15.93
N PRO A 36 13.75 -6.60 -15.39
CA PRO A 36 14.18 -5.53 -14.47
C PRO A 36 13.97 -4.11 -15.01
N ASP A 37 14.19 -3.89 -16.31
CA ASP A 37 14.08 -2.58 -16.96
C ASP A 37 12.67 -2.26 -17.52
N SER A 38 11.66 -3.03 -17.12
CA SER A 38 10.28 -2.82 -17.57
C SER A 38 9.50 -1.91 -16.64
N ALA A 39 8.54 -1.15 -17.20
CA ALA A 39 7.63 -0.31 -16.42
C ALA A 39 6.79 -1.14 -15.42
N GLU A 40 6.47 -2.38 -15.79
CA GLU A 40 5.76 -3.34 -14.96
C GLU A 40 6.59 -3.76 -13.75
N ASN A 41 7.91 -3.90 -13.90
CA ASN A 41 8.81 -4.17 -12.78
C ASN A 41 8.90 -2.96 -11.82
N GLU A 42 9.02 -1.74 -12.33
CA GLU A 42 8.98 -0.52 -11.50
C GLU A 42 7.66 -0.40 -10.72
N LEU A 43 6.53 -0.71 -11.35
CA LEU A 43 5.23 -0.75 -10.68
C LEU A 43 5.14 -1.88 -9.65
N ALA A 44 5.72 -3.05 -9.93
CA ALA A 44 5.83 -4.12 -8.94
C ALA A 44 6.65 -3.68 -7.72
N GLU A 45 7.78 -2.99 -7.93
CA GLU A 45 8.60 -2.45 -6.85
C GLU A 45 7.84 -1.42 -6.03
N LEU A 46 7.08 -0.53 -6.68
CA LEU A 46 6.24 0.44 -6.00
C LEU A 46 5.20 -0.23 -5.12
N VAL A 47 4.52 -1.28 -5.60
CA VAL A 47 3.56 -2.06 -4.81
C VAL A 47 4.24 -2.71 -3.60
N VAL A 48 5.42 -3.31 -3.78
CA VAL A 48 6.18 -3.94 -2.68
C VAL A 48 6.60 -2.92 -1.63
N ARG A 49 7.12 -1.76 -2.04
CA ARG A 49 7.53 -0.69 -1.13
C ARG A 49 6.32 -0.11 -0.39
N ALA A 50 5.21 0.14 -1.07
CA ALA A 50 3.98 0.63 -0.47
C ALA A 50 3.40 -0.37 0.55
N ALA A 51 3.43 -1.67 0.24
CA ALA A 51 2.97 -2.72 1.17
C ALA A 51 3.84 -2.78 2.43
N ARG A 52 5.16 -2.77 2.28
CA ARG A 52 6.10 -2.75 3.42
C ARG A 52 5.94 -1.51 4.29
N ASN A 53 5.77 -0.35 3.67
CA ASN A 53 5.53 0.89 4.41
C ASN A 53 4.25 0.81 5.27
N LEU A 54 3.17 0.26 4.70
CA LEU A 54 1.93 0.06 5.44
C LEU A 54 2.10 -0.93 6.61
N ASP A 55 2.88 -2.00 6.44
CA ASP A 55 3.15 -2.93 7.54
C ASP A 55 3.96 -2.28 8.67
N SER A 56 4.97 -1.49 8.32
CA SER A 56 5.75 -0.75 9.31
C SER A 56 4.87 0.22 10.10
N LEU A 57 4.02 0.99 9.42
CA LEU A 57 3.07 1.91 10.07
C LEU A 57 2.05 1.16 10.93
N GLN A 58 1.56 0.00 10.48
CA GLN A 58 0.66 -0.85 11.27
C GLN A 58 1.36 -1.37 12.52
N SER A 59 2.60 -1.84 12.42
CA SER A 59 3.38 -2.32 13.57
C SER A 59 3.59 -1.18 14.57
N GLU A 60 4.07 -0.03 14.10
CA GLU A 60 4.33 1.12 14.98
C GLU A 60 3.05 1.60 15.66
N LEU A 61 1.92 1.66 14.95
CA LEU A 61 0.64 2.00 15.54
C LEU A 61 0.21 1.01 16.64
N VAL A 62 0.35 -0.30 16.38
CA VAL A 62 0.02 -1.34 17.38
C VAL A 62 0.90 -1.22 18.60
N ASP A 63 2.21 -1.01 18.40
CA ASP A 63 3.15 -0.83 19.50
C ASP A 63 2.75 0.39 20.33
N ARG A 64 2.53 1.55 19.71
CA ARG A 64 2.13 2.77 20.44
C ARG A 64 0.81 2.63 21.19
N CYS A 65 -0.19 2.00 20.58
CA CYS A 65 -1.46 1.71 21.25
C CYS A 65 -1.29 0.77 22.44
N THR A 66 -0.43 -0.25 22.32
CA THR A 66 -0.15 -1.21 23.41
C THR A 66 0.51 -0.50 24.59
N TRP A 67 1.53 0.31 24.33
CA TRP A 67 2.20 1.09 25.37
C TRP A 67 1.25 2.07 26.07
N ALA A 68 0.41 2.78 25.31
CA ALA A 68 -0.58 3.69 25.89
C ALA A 68 -1.62 2.94 26.75
N ALA A 69 -2.05 1.74 26.32
CA ALA A 69 -2.98 0.92 27.08
C ALA A 69 -2.37 0.42 28.40
N ASP A 70 -1.09 0.02 28.38
CA ASP A 70 -0.37 -0.37 29.59
C ASP A 70 -0.23 0.79 30.57
N ASP A 71 0.08 1.99 30.08
CA ASP A 71 0.16 3.20 30.90
C ASP A 71 -1.19 3.52 31.55
N LEU A 72 -2.28 3.53 30.76
CA LEU A 72 -3.64 3.75 31.26
C LEU A 72 -4.06 2.68 32.27
N THR A 73 -3.66 1.43 32.08
CA THR A 73 -3.95 0.34 33.03
C THR A 73 -3.28 0.59 34.37
N ARG A 74 -2.01 1.04 34.39
CA ARG A 74 -1.30 1.37 35.63
C ARG A 74 -1.92 2.56 36.35
N VAL A 75 -2.37 3.57 35.61
CA VAL A 75 -3.10 4.73 36.15
C VAL A 75 -4.42 4.30 36.78
N ALA A 76 -5.22 3.49 36.08
CA ALA A 76 -6.50 3.00 36.58
C ALA A 76 -6.34 2.13 37.84
N ALA A 77 -5.24 1.40 37.95
CA ALA A 77 -4.88 0.63 39.15
C ALA A 77 -4.35 1.50 40.31
N GLY A 78 -4.19 2.81 40.12
CA GLY A 78 -3.60 3.72 41.12
C GLY A 78 -2.10 3.50 41.35
N THR A 79 -1.44 2.75 40.47
CA THR A 79 0.00 2.41 40.59
C THR A 79 0.91 3.38 39.84
N ALA A 80 0.33 4.30 39.06
CA ALA A 80 1.03 5.37 38.36
C ALA A 80 0.22 6.68 38.43
N ALA A 81 0.91 7.82 38.37
CA ALA A 81 0.26 9.12 38.22
C ALA A 81 -0.44 9.21 36.86
N ALA A 82 -1.58 9.90 36.81
CA ALA A 82 -2.44 9.89 35.62
C ALA A 82 -1.79 10.47 34.36
N ASN A 83 -0.93 11.48 34.47
CA ASN A 83 -0.25 12.05 33.30
C ASN A 83 1.03 12.80 33.72
N PRO A 84 2.01 12.13 34.33
CA PRO A 84 3.27 12.78 34.66
C PRO A 84 3.90 13.28 33.36
N LEU A 85 4.23 14.57 33.30
CA LEU A 85 4.94 15.20 32.19
C LEU A 85 4.22 15.19 30.83
N GLY A 86 2.91 14.94 30.78
CA GLY A 86 2.16 15.00 29.51
C GLY A 86 2.36 13.80 28.58
N ILE A 87 2.90 12.69 29.08
CA ILE A 87 3.23 11.50 28.29
C ILE A 87 1.99 10.90 27.61
N LEU A 88 0.85 10.82 28.30
CA LEU A 88 -0.38 10.29 27.70
C LEU A 88 -0.92 11.20 26.59
N GLN A 89 -0.85 12.51 26.77
CA GLN A 89 -1.28 13.48 25.75
C GLN A 89 -0.39 13.38 24.51
N THR A 90 0.93 13.27 24.71
CA THR A 90 1.88 13.10 23.61
C THR A 90 1.66 11.77 22.88
N SER A 91 1.40 10.70 23.62
CA SER A 91 1.11 9.36 23.06
C SER A 91 -0.18 9.38 22.23
N GLY A 92 -1.23 10.05 22.70
CA GLY A 92 -2.47 10.24 21.94
C GLY A 92 -2.23 10.92 20.59
N THR A 93 -1.52 12.05 20.60
CA THR A 93 -1.17 12.77 19.36
C THR A 93 -0.34 11.89 18.39
N GLN A 94 0.61 11.11 18.90
CA GLN A 94 1.40 10.20 18.07
C GLN A 94 0.53 9.10 17.44
N ILE A 95 -0.40 8.52 18.20
CA ILE A 95 -1.36 7.53 17.71
C ILE A 95 -2.21 8.12 16.60
N ASP A 96 -2.74 9.33 16.77
CA ASP A 96 -3.57 10.01 15.76
C ASP A 96 -2.78 10.24 14.45
N ILE A 97 -1.54 10.70 14.56
CA ILE A 97 -0.65 10.91 13.40
C ILE A 97 -0.37 9.57 12.68
N LEU A 98 -0.08 8.51 13.43
CA LEU A 98 0.16 7.18 12.85
C LEU A 98 -1.10 6.62 12.18
N ALA A 99 -2.27 6.82 12.78
CA ALA A 99 -3.54 6.41 12.20
C ALA A 99 -3.82 7.12 10.86
N ALA A 100 -3.59 8.43 10.79
CA ALA A 100 -3.71 9.21 9.56
C ALA A 100 -2.73 8.72 8.48
N ARG A 101 -1.43 8.59 8.83
CA ARG A 101 -0.39 8.08 7.91
C ARG A 101 -0.71 6.68 7.38
N ARG A 102 -1.27 5.82 8.24
CA ARG A 102 -1.72 4.48 7.85
C ARG A 102 -2.86 4.54 6.85
N ALA A 103 -3.85 5.41 7.05
CA ALA A 103 -4.95 5.60 6.11
C ALA A 103 -4.45 6.08 4.73
N ASP A 104 -3.49 7.01 4.72
CA ASP A 104 -2.85 7.48 3.50
C ASP A 104 -2.06 6.35 2.80
N ALA A 105 -1.30 5.56 3.56
CA ALA A 105 -0.54 4.42 3.04
C ALA A 105 -1.45 3.35 2.42
N ILE A 106 -2.63 3.09 3.00
CA ILE A 106 -3.65 2.20 2.40
C ILE A 106 -4.13 2.75 1.06
N THR A 107 -4.44 4.04 1.00
CA THR A 107 -4.90 4.71 -0.23
C THR A 107 -3.81 4.67 -1.32
N HIS A 108 -2.56 4.93 -0.94
CA HIS A 108 -1.41 4.84 -1.82
C HIS A 108 -1.20 3.42 -2.35
N LEU A 109 -1.24 2.40 -1.49
CA LEU A 109 -1.10 1.00 -1.89
C LEU A 109 -2.20 0.56 -2.86
N LYS A 110 -3.46 0.93 -2.60
CA LYS A 110 -4.58 0.66 -3.52
C LYS A 110 -4.36 1.29 -4.88
N SER A 111 -3.83 2.51 -4.91
CA SER A 111 -3.54 3.23 -6.16
C SER A 111 -2.40 2.57 -6.94
N ALA A 112 -1.33 2.14 -6.26
CA ALA A 112 -0.22 1.40 -6.86
C ALA A 112 -0.68 0.03 -7.41
N LEU A 113 -1.53 -0.70 -6.67
CA LEU A 113 -2.13 -1.95 -7.12
C LEU A 113 -2.97 -1.76 -8.38
N ALA A 114 -3.81 -0.74 -8.43
CA ALA A 114 -4.62 -0.44 -9.61
C ALA A 114 -3.75 -0.07 -10.82
N ALA A 115 -2.66 0.68 -10.62
CA ALA A 115 -1.71 1.00 -11.69
C ALA A 115 -1.00 -0.26 -12.21
N TYR A 116 -0.52 -1.11 -11.31
CA TYR A 116 0.12 -2.38 -11.66
C TYR A 116 -0.82 -3.32 -12.41
N GLN A 117 -2.07 -3.47 -11.96
CA GLN A 117 -3.08 -4.28 -12.66
C GLN A 117 -3.34 -3.75 -14.06
N ARG A 118 -3.50 -2.43 -14.24
CA ARG A 118 -3.70 -1.84 -15.58
C ARG A 118 -2.51 -2.08 -16.52
N ALA A 119 -1.29 -2.01 -16.01
CA ALA A 119 -0.09 -2.24 -16.82
C ALA A 119 0.09 -3.72 -17.19
N THR A 120 -0.30 -4.63 -16.31
CA THR A 120 -0.08 -6.08 -16.49
C THR A 120 -1.25 -6.83 -17.12
N THR A 121 -2.41 -6.17 -17.29
CA THR A 121 -3.55 -6.78 -17.98
C THR A 121 -3.30 -6.73 -19.49
N PRO A 122 -3.25 -7.88 -20.19
CA PRO A 122 -2.99 -7.92 -21.62
C PRO A 122 -4.05 -7.12 -22.39
N HIS A 123 -3.56 -6.21 -23.22
CA HIS A 123 -4.38 -5.25 -23.92
C HIS A 123 -4.95 -5.84 -25.21
N SER A 124 -6.06 -6.56 -25.14
CA SER A 124 -6.77 -7.00 -26.35
C SER A 124 -7.52 -5.85 -27.07
N GLN A 125 -7.49 -4.61 -26.55
CA GLN A 125 -8.21 -3.47 -27.12
C GLN A 125 -7.51 -2.10 -26.90
N ARG A 126 -6.25 -1.91 -27.33
CA ARG A 126 -5.91 -0.60 -27.95
C ARG A 126 -6.38 -0.75 -29.36
N ALA A 127 -7.68 -0.54 -29.57
CA ALA A 127 -8.10 -0.09 -30.87
C ALA A 127 -7.29 1.18 -31.10
N VAL A 128 -6.39 1.10 -32.07
CA VAL A 128 -5.62 2.22 -32.57
C VAL A 128 -6.64 3.30 -32.86
N SER A 129 -6.65 4.39 -32.08
CA SER A 129 -7.43 5.56 -32.41
C SER A 129 -6.80 6.15 -33.66
N VAL A 130 -7.19 5.62 -34.83
CA VAL A 130 -6.86 6.17 -36.13
C VAL A 130 -7.47 7.57 -36.14
N PRO A 131 -6.69 8.66 -36.25
CA PRO A 131 -7.28 9.97 -36.43
C PRO A 131 -8.11 9.95 -37.72
N PRO A 132 -9.34 10.50 -37.73
CA PRO A 132 -10.10 10.59 -38.97
C PRO A 132 -9.31 11.41 -39.98
N SER A 133 -8.90 10.78 -41.08
CA SER A 133 -8.30 11.47 -42.22
C SER A 133 -9.27 12.56 -42.70
N PRO A 134 -8.88 13.85 -42.73
CA PRO A 134 -9.76 14.88 -43.25
C PRO A 134 -9.99 14.63 -44.75
N SER A 135 -11.25 14.38 -45.10
CA SER A 135 -11.70 14.25 -46.49
C SER A 135 -11.43 15.56 -47.23
N ARG A 136 -10.52 15.51 -48.21
CA ARG A 136 -10.15 16.63 -49.07
C ARG A 136 -11.33 16.97 -50.00
N THR A 137 -12.00 18.09 -49.76
CA THR A 137 -13.01 18.62 -50.68
C THR A 137 -12.34 19.22 -51.93
N PRO A 138 -12.83 18.92 -53.15
CA PRO A 138 -12.30 19.53 -54.36
C PRO A 138 -12.82 20.98 -54.48
N ARG A 139 -11.88 21.92 -54.59
CA ARG A 139 -12.13 23.34 -54.83
C ARG A 139 -12.65 23.51 -56.27
N GLN A 140 -13.93 23.82 -56.42
CA GLN A 140 -14.51 24.21 -57.71
C GLN A 140 -14.35 25.71 -57.89
N THR A 141 -13.48 26.12 -58.82
CA THR A 141 -13.31 27.50 -59.28
C THR A 141 -14.42 27.87 -60.25
N ARG A 142 -15.05 29.03 -60.05
CA ARG A 142 -15.71 29.80 -61.10
C ARG A 142 -15.44 31.28 -60.88
#